data_AF-A0A5B7E2B0-F1
#
_entry.id   AF-A0A5B7E2B0-F1
#
_cell.length_a   1.000
_cell.length_b   1.000
_cell.length_c   1.000
_cell.angle_alpha   90.00
_cell.angle_beta   90.00
_cell.angle_gamma   90.00
#
_symmetry.space_group_name_H-M   'P 1'
#
loop_
_entity.id
_entity.type
_entity.pdbx_description
1 polymer ?
#
loop_
_entity_poly.entity_id
_entity_poly.type
_entity_poly.pdbx_seq_one_letter_code
_entity_poly.pdbx_strand_id
1 'polypeptide(L)' 'MHQRNLNVLGNHWISRATSQQRAGRTGRVQPGEVFHLYSSEVHQAMSAFPVPEIMRIPLEHVILQCKVRGGEVR' A
#
# COMPACT_ATOMS: atom_id res chain seq x y z
N MET A 1 22.93 -4.93 10.87
CA MET A 1 22.73 -5.35 9.47
C MET A 1 22.82 -4.11 8.60
N HIS A 2 23.69 -4.12 7.58
CA HIS A 2 23.99 -2.94 6.76
C HIS A 2 22.76 -2.46 5.98
N GLN A 3 22.39 -1.21 6.22
CA GLN A 3 21.36 -0.47 5.50
C GLN A 3 21.83 -0.29 4.04
N ARG A 4 21.37 -1.13 3.12
CA ARG A 4 21.54 -0.84 1.69
C ARG A 4 20.57 0.29 1.34
N ASN A 5 21.09 1.49 1.08
CA ASN A 5 20.34 2.64 0.54
C ASN A 5 19.93 2.38 -0.93
N LEU A 6 19.22 1.29 -1.19
CA LEU A 6 18.81 0.88 -2.52
C LEU A 6 17.29 0.75 -2.55
N ASN A 7 16.66 1.59 -3.35
CA ASN A 7 15.27 1.41 -3.72
C ASN A 7 15.18 0.32 -4.79
N VAL A 8 14.37 -0.71 -4.53
CA VAL A 8 14.21 -1.85 -5.44
C VAL A 8 12.74 -2.01 -5.79
N LEU A 9 12.44 -2.15 -7.08
CA LEU A 9 11.12 -2.56 -7.55
C LEU A 9 11.05 -4.08 -7.49
N GLY A 10 10.09 -4.62 -6.73
CA GLY A 10 9.91 -6.05 -6.56
C GLY A 10 8.44 -6.46 -6.65
N ASN A 11 8.21 -7.68 -7.15
CA ASN A 11 6.89 -8.28 -7.22
C ASN A 11 6.45 -8.76 -5.84
N HIS A 12 5.19 -8.49 -5.49
CA HIS A 12 4.59 -8.91 -4.23
C HIS A 12 3.10 -9.14 -4.44
N TRP A 13 2.51 -10.00 -3.61
CA TRP A 13 1.07 -10.15 -3.55
C TRP A 13 0.41 -8.87 -3.04
N ILE A 14 -0.78 -8.58 -3.56
CA ILE A 14 -1.59 -7.44 -3.10
C ILE A 14 -2.24 -7.78 -1.75
N SER A 15 -2.63 -6.75 -1.00
CA SER A 15 -3.46 -6.96 0.19
C SER A 15 -4.90 -7.33 -0.18
N ARG A 16 -5.62 -7.99 0.73
CA ARG A 16 -7.05 -8.29 0.58
C ARG A 16 -7.87 -7.01 0.41
N ALA A 17 -7.56 -5.95 1.16
CA ALA A 17 -8.19 -4.64 1.01
C ALA A 17 -8.00 -4.05 -0.40
N THR A 18 -6.78 -4.16 -0.96
CA THR A 18 -6.51 -3.70 -2.33
C THR A 18 -7.28 -4.53 -3.36
N SER A 19 -7.38 -5.84 -3.16
CA SER A 19 -8.18 -6.70 -4.05
C SER A 19 -9.67 -6.31 -4.04
N GLN A 20 -10.24 -6.11 -2.86
CA GLN A 20 -11.63 -5.66 -2.70
C GLN A 20 -11.84 -4.28 -3.33
N GLN A 21 -10.89 -3.36 -3.16
CA GLN A 21 -10.95 -2.04 -3.81
C GLN A 21 -10.92 -2.13 -5.34
N ARG A 22 -10.17 -3.09 -5.91
CA ARG A 22 -10.15 -3.35 -7.37
C ARG A 22 -11.47 -3.95 -7.83
N ALA A 23 -12.05 -4.88 -7.06
CA ALA A 23 -13.38 -5.42 -7.35
C ALA A 23 -14.44 -4.31 -7.36
N GLY A 24 -14.37 -3.35 -6.43
CA GLY A 24 -15.26 -2.18 -6.41
C GLY A 24 -15.06 -1.18 -7.56
N ARG A 25 -14.17 -1.45 -8.53
CA ARG A 25 -14.03 -0.62 -9.74
C ARG A 25 -15.02 -0.99 -10.84
N THR A 26 -15.53 -2.22 -10.84
CA THR A 26 -16.64 -2.64 -11.70
C THR A 26 -17.98 -2.40 -11.01
N GLY A 27 -19.11 -2.69 -11.67
CA GLY A 27 -20.40 -2.70 -10.99
C GLY A 27 -21.03 -1.32 -10.71
N ARG A 28 -20.49 -0.23 -11.27
CA ARG A 28 -20.94 1.14 -10.94
C ARG A 28 -22.28 1.53 -11.56
N VAL A 29 -22.46 1.19 -12.83
CA VAL A 29 -23.64 1.58 -13.63
C VAL A 29 -24.50 0.37 -13.97
N GLN A 30 -23.88 -0.81 -14.06
CA GLN A 30 -24.50 -2.08 -14.37
C GLN A 30 -23.75 -3.19 -13.62
N PRO A 31 -24.36 -4.38 -13.42
CA PRO A 31 -23.68 -5.53 -12.85
C PRO A 31 -22.34 -5.80 -13.56
N GLY A 32 -21.31 -6.07 -12.78
CA GLY A 32 -19.95 -6.25 -13.28
C GLY A 32 -19.32 -7.49 -12.67
N GLU A 33 -18.43 -8.12 -13.42
CA GLU A 33 -17.73 -9.34 -13.01
C GLU A 33 -16.26 -9.04 -12.69
N VAL A 34 -15.70 -9.82 -11.78
CA VAL A 34 -14.30 -9.71 -11.35
C VAL A 34 -13.67 -11.08 -11.35
N PHE A 35 -12.63 -11.26 -12.14
CA PHE A 35 -11.88 -12.50 -12.21
C PHE A 35 -10.60 -12.39 -11.37
N HIS A 36 -10.46 -13.26 -10.38
CA HIS A 36 -9.28 -13.35 -9.54
C HIS A 36 -8.37 -14.49 -10.04
N LEU A 37 -7.14 -14.15 -10.42
CA LEU A 37 -6.14 -15.09 -10.94
C LEU A 37 -5.29 -15.71 -9.82
N TYR A 38 -5.95 -16.13 -8.73
CA TYR A 38 -5.33 -16.78 -7.58
C TYR A 38 -6.37 -17.63 -6.84
N SER A 39 -5.93 -18.64 -6.08
CA SER A 39 -6.83 -19.49 -5.30
C SER A 39 -7.32 -18.80 -4.02
N SER A 40 -8.42 -19.30 -3.45
CA SER A 40 -8.95 -18.82 -2.17
C SER A 40 -7.94 -18.95 -1.02
N GLU A 41 -7.11 -19.99 -1.05
CA GLU A 41 -6.03 -20.21 -0.07
C GLU A 41 -4.98 -19.10 -0.16
N VAL A 42 -4.54 -18.76 -1.39
CA VAL A 42 -3.60 -17.65 -1.61
C VAL A 42 -4.22 -16.34 -1.13
N HIS A 43 -5.50 -16.11 -1.40
CA HIS A 43 -6.20 -14.91 -0.91
C HIS A 43 -6.22 -14.82 0.62
N GLN A 44 -6.42 -15.93 1.33
CA GLN A 44 -6.40 -15.96 2.80
C GLN A 44 -5.00 -15.74 3.37
N ALA A 45 -3.96 -16.15 2.65
CA ALA A 45 -2.56 -15.90 3.01
C ALA A 45 -2.10 -14.45 2.77
N MET A 46 -2.82 -13.66 1.95
CA MET A 46 -2.51 -12.25 1.71
C MET A 46 -2.74 -11.39 2.96
N SER A 47 -1.94 -10.33 3.11
CA SER A 47 -2.12 -9.37 4.19
C SER A 47 -3.50 -8.69 4.12
N ALA A 48 -4.08 -8.35 5.26
CA ALA A 48 -5.37 -7.65 5.29
C ALA A 48 -5.26 -6.26 4.65
N PHE A 49 -4.19 -5.52 4.99
CA PHE A 49 -3.90 -4.16 4.52
C PHE A 49 -2.46 -4.04 4.00
N PRO A 50 -2.16 -3.07 3.13
CA PRO A 50 -0.80 -2.82 2.70
C PRO A 50 0.03 -2.20 3.84
N VAL A 51 1.35 -2.39 3.80
CA VAL A 51 2.26 -1.73 4.74
C VAL A 51 2.19 -0.21 4.52
N PRO A 52 1.95 0.59 5.58
CA PRO A 52 1.88 2.04 5.46
C PRO A 52 3.13 2.63 4.79
N GLU A 53 2.94 3.62 3.93
CA GLU A 53 4.03 4.25 3.19
C GLU A 53 5.09 4.89 4.10
N ILE A 54 4.67 5.48 5.22
CA ILE A 54 5.58 6.07 6.23
C ILE A 54 6.58 5.06 6.81
N MET A 55 6.29 3.76 6.74
CA MET A 55 7.20 2.69 7.18
C MET A 55 8.12 2.18 6.05
N ARG A 56 7.92 2.64 4.81
CA ARG A 56 8.62 2.18 3.61
C ARG A 56 9.56 3.21 3.01
N ILE A 57 9.40 4.49 3.37
CA ILE A 57 10.19 5.59 2.81
C ILE A 57 10.92 6.38 3.90
N PRO A 58 12.11 6.94 3.58
CA PRO A 58 12.75 7.93 4.43
C PRO A 58 11.85 9.15 4.66
N LEU A 59 11.91 9.75 5.86
CA LEU A 59 10.96 10.77 6.32
C LEU A 59 11.52 12.19 6.35
N GLU A 60 12.74 12.41 5.87
CA GLU A 60 13.45 13.69 5.99
C GLU A 60 12.63 14.83 5.39
N HIS A 61 12.02 14.59 4.21
CA HIS A 61 11.19 15.59 3.54
C HIS A 61 9.90 15.90 4.32
N VAL A 62 9.22 14.88 4.86
CA VAL A 62 8.00 15.06 5.67
C VAL A 62 8.33 15.84 6.94
N ILE A 63 9.42 15.49 7.62
CA ILE A 63 9.91 16.19 8.82
C ILE A 63 10.20 17.65 8.52
N LEU A 64 10.88 17.94 7.40
CA LEU A 64 11.17 19.32 6.99
C LEU A 64 9.87 20.11 6.74
N GLN A 65 8.90 19.51 6.02
CA GLN A 65 7.60 20.15 5.78
C GLN A 65 6.83 20.40 7.08
N CYS A 66 6.86 19.47 8.02
CA CYS A 66 6.26 19.63 9.33
C CYS A 66 6.90 20.78 10.11
N LYS A 67 8.24 20.92 10.09
CA LYS A 67 8.95 22.03 10.75
C LYS A 67 8.66 23.40 10.13
N VAL A 68 8.50 23.46 8.80
CA VAL A 68 8.20 24.71 8.09
C VAL A 68 6.74 25.15 8.32
N ARG A 69 5.80 24.19 8.41
CA ARG A 69 4.36 24.46 8.51
C ARG A 69 3.84 24.52 9.94
N GLY A 70 4.35 23.66 10.83
CA GLY A 70 4.12 23.67 12.26
C GLY A 70 5.26 24.41 12.93
N GLY A 71 5.11 25.72 13.11
CA GLY A 71 6.09 26.53 13.82
C GLY A 71 6.45 25.90 15.16
N GLU A 72 7.75 25.88 15.47
CA GLU A 72 8.37 25.43 16.72
C GLU A 72 7.61 24.34 17.48
N VAL A 73 7.98 23.07 17.25
CA VAL A 73 7.88 22.08 18.33
C VAL A 73 8.91 22.50 19.37
N ARG A 74 8.50 23.35 20.31
CA ARG A 74 9.23 23.60 21.57
C ARG A 74 9.23 22.34 22.42
#